data_AF-A0A5C4Y9V2-F1
#
_entry.id   AF-A0A5C4Y9V2-F1
#
_cell.length_a   1.000
_cell.length_b   1.000
_cell.length_c   1.000
_cell.angle_alpha   90.00
_cell.angle_beta   90.00
_cell.angle_gamma   90.00
#
_symmetry.space_group_name_H-M   'P 1'
#
loop_
_entity.id
_entity.type
_entity.pdbx_description
1 polymer ?
#
loop_
_entity_poly.entity_id
_entity_poly.type
_entity_poly.pdbx_seq_one_letter_code
_entity_poly.pdbx_strand_id
1 'polypeptide(L)'
;MNESIMTALGNAVTTLTAALEAAQAGQPVEARELLTAAEGHLEAGQGGNAAHAARRRKALRLEAEVRTLLPEPEAAAPLAPSPAKAPRGVAPAQALTADAWVRVGEALRAEGADAGALELAAQQQQQVQTQALIARERQRARVAERLALQARVEAAALHGDIDAANQAWDRLFDVVTALRGAEGKARRSGQPDQQAACDYHAAREDALKIRRWARGGQGV
;
A
#
# COMPACT_ATOMS: atom_id res chain seq x y z
N MET A 1 -7.61 5.42 30.92
CA MET A 1 -8.32 5.80 29.68
C MET A 1 -8.44 7.32 29.48
N ASN A 2 -8.67 8.12 30.53
CA ASN A 2 -8.78 9.60 30.38
C ASN A 2 -7.44 10.32 30.09
N GLU A 3 -6.31 9.75 30.52
CA GLU A 3 -4.99 10.38 30.35
C GLU A 3 -4.50 10.38 28.90
N SER A 4 -4.73 9.30 28.15
CA SER A 4 -4.39 9.24 26.72
C SER A 4 -5.20 10.23 25.88
N ILE A 5 -6.47 10.42 26.23
CA ILE A 5 -7.37 11.42 25.59
C ILE A 5 -6.89 12.84 25.90
N MET A 6 -6.46 13.10 27.13
CA MET A 6 -5.88 14.39 27.54
C MET A 6 -4.61 14.72 26.78
N THR A 7 -3.70 13.75 26.67
CA THR A 7 -2.45 13.91 25.92
C THR A 7 -2.73 14.15 24.44
N ALA A 8 -3.66 13.40 23.84
CA ALA A 8 -4.05 13.61 22.45
C ALA A 8 -4.62 15.01 22.21
N LEU A 9 -5.54 15.48 23.07
CA LEU A 9 -6.09 16.84 22.96
C LEU A 9 -5.06 17.94 23.28
N GLY A 10 -4.11 17.67 24.16
CA GLY A 10 -2.97 18.56 24.42
C GLY A 10 -2.11 18.72 23.17
N ASN A 11 -1.74 17.61 22.53
CA ASN A 11 -0.96 17.60 21.30
C ASN A 11 -1.71 18.29 20.16
N ALA A 12 -3.02 18.05 20.01
CA ALA A 12 -3.84 18.74 19.02
C ALA A 12 -3.76 20.27 19.17
N VAL A 13 -3.90 20.79 20.39
CA VAL A 13 -3.82 22.24 20.65
C VAL A 13 -2.42 22.79 20.35
N THR A 14 -1.36 22.08 20.76
CA THR A 14 0.02 22.49 20.47
C THR A 14 0.28 22.56 18.97
N THR A 15 -0.08 21.50 18.24
CA THR A 15 0.12 21.42 16.79
C THR A 15 -0.69 22.48 16.03
N LEU A 16 -1.93 22.75 16.44
CA LEU A 16 -2.76 23.80 15.84
C LEU A 16 -2.27 25.21 16.17
N THR A 17 -1.61 25.41 17.32
CA THR A 17 -0.98 26.69 17.66
C THR A 17 0.23 26.94 16.75
N ALA A 18 1.07 25.92 16.54
CA ALA A 18 2.16 25.99 15.56
C ALA A 18 1.65 26.20 14.13
N ALA A 19 0.54 25.55 13.76
CA ALA A 19 -0.08 25.75 12.45
C ALA A 19 -0.56 27.19 12.24
N LEU A 20 -1.10 27.80 13.30
CA LEU A 20 -1.54 29.20 13.29
C LEU A 20 -0.35 30.15 13.13
N GLU A 21 0.73 29.91 13.87
CA GLU A 21 1.98 30.68 13.77
C GLU A 21 2.58 30.59 12.36
N ALA A 22 2.65 29.38 11.78
CA ALA A 22 3.11 29.17 10.41
C ALA A 22 2.22 29.89 9.38
N ALA A 23 0.89 29.89 9.56
CA ALA A 23 -0.02 30.61 8.69
C ALA A 23 0.17 32.13 8.78
N GLN A 24 0.34 32.67 10.01
CA GLN A 24 0.63 34.09 10.23
C GLN A 24 2.01 34.51 9.71
N ALA A 25 2.98 33.61 9.73
CA ALA A 25 4.32 33.81 9.15
C ALA A 25 4.34 33.72 7.61
N GLY A 26 3.20 33.46 6.96
CA GLY A 26 3.12 33.31 5.50
C GLY A 26 3.74 32.01 4.99
N GLN A 27 3.76 30.95 5.81
CA GLN A 27 4.26 29.61 5.47
C GLN A 27 3.08 28.63 5.27
N PRO A 28 2.31 28.74 4.16
CA PRO A 28 1.08 27.98 3.99
C PRO A 28 1.28 26.48 3.82
N VAL A 29 2.47 26.03 3.37
CA VAL A 29 2.79 24.61 3.24
C VAL A 29 2.96 23.97 4.61
N GLU A 30 3.77 24.59 5.47
CA GLU A 30 4.02 24.13 6.83
C GLU A 30 2.74 24.15 7.68
N ALA A 31 1.94 25.21 7.58
CA ALA A 31 0.64 25.29 8.23
C ALA A 31 -0.34 24.17 7.79
N ARG A 32 -0.31 23.75 6.52
CA ARG A 32 -1.12 22.63 6.02
C ARG A 32 -0.64 21.27 6.54
N GLU A 33 0.68 21.05 6.59
CA GLU A 33 1.25 19.83 7.18
C GLU A 33 0.89 19.69 8.66
N LEU A 34 0.96 20.80 9.40
CA LEU A 34 0.59 20.86 10.82
C LEU A 34 -0.92 20.66 11.03
N LEU A 35 -1.78 21.16 10.14
CA LEU A 35 -3.22 20.86 10.18
C LEU A 35 -3.50 19.36 10.03
N THR A 36 -2.86 18.67 9.06
CA THR A 36 -3.01 17.21 8.90
C THR A 36 -2.51 16.44 10.12
N ALA A 37 -1.41 16.87 10.75
CA ALA A 37 -0.93 16.26 11.98
C ALA A 37 -1.90 16.47 13.15
N ALA A 38 -2.53 17.65 13.25
CA ALA A 38 -3.52 17.95 14.28
C ALA A 38 -4.81 17.13 14.15
N GLU A 39 -5.27 16.83 12.94
CA GLU A 39 -6.44 15.97 12.69
C GLU A 39 -6.26 14.59 13.34
N GLY A 40 -5.09 13.98 13.20
CA GLY A 40 -4.79 12.69 13.84
C GLY A 40 -4.84 12.74 15.37
N HIS A 41 -4.48 13.89 15.97
CA HIS A 41 -4.60 14.08 17.42
C HIS A 41 -6.04 14.32 17.88
N LEU A 42 -6.86 14.99 17.05
CA LEU A 42 -8.29 15.21 17.33
C LEU A 42 -9.09 13.91 17.25
N GLU A 43 -8.78 13.04 16.28
CA GLU A 43 -9.36 11.70 16.19
C GLU A 43 -9.00 10.85 17.42
N ALA A 44 -7.73 10.82 17.81
CA ALA A 44 -7.28 10.11 19.01
C ALA A 44 -7.84 10.68 20.33
N GLY A 45 -8.29 11.94 20.31
CA GLY A 45 -8.93 12.62 21.44
C GLY A 45 -10.45 12.45 21.51
N GLN A 46 -11.08 11.62 20.66
CA GLN A 46 -12.52 11.37 20.67
C GLN A 46 -12.97 10.56 21.91
N GLY A 47 -14.14 10.87 22.49
CA GLY A 47 -14.72 10.09 23.61
C GLY A 47 -14.48 10.57 25.05
N GLY A 48 -14.38 11.88 25.32
CA GLY A 48 -14.12 12.41 26.67
C GLY A 48 -15.32 13.02 27.42
N ASN A 49 -15.24 13.08 28.75
CA ASN A 49 -16.15 13.82 29.64
C ASN A 49 -16.12 15.35 29.41
N ALA A 50 -17.01 16.10 30.09
CA ALA A 50 -17.17 17.56 29.92
C ALA A 50 -15.87 18.38 30.09
N ALA A 51 -14.89 17.88 30.85
CA ALA A 51 -13.59 18.54 31.03
C ALA A 51 -12.73 18.54 29.75
N HIS A 52 -12.93 17.57 28.86
CA HIS A 52 -12.24 17.48 27.57
C HIS A 52 -12.92 18.31 26.47
N ALA A 53 -14.20 18.66 26.67
CA ALA A 53 -14.97 19.46 25.72
C ALA A 53 -14.41 20.88 25.54
N ALA A 54 -13.86 21.49 26.61
CA ALA A 54 -13.24 22.82 26.53
C ALA A 54 -11.98 22.81 25.65
N ARG A 55 -11.09 21.83 25.81
CA ARG A 55 -9.89 21.68 24.97
C ARG A 55 -10.23 21.38 23.52
N ARG A 56 -11.25 20.55 23.28
CA ARG A 56 -11.74 20.26 21.91
C ARG A 56 -12.30 21.51 21.24
N ARG A 57 -13.12 22.30 21.94
CA ARG A 57 -13.62 23.58 21.41
C ARG A 57 -12.48 24.54 21.07
N LYS A 58 -11.43 24.60 21.91
CA LYS A 58 -10.23 25.40 21.62
C LYS A 58 -9.52 24.92 20.36
N ALA A 59 -9.32 23.61 20.20
CA ALA A 59 -8.69 23.05 19.02
C ALA A 59 -9.50 23.34 17.74
N LEU A 60 -10.81 23.08 17.74
CA LEU A 60 -11.65 23.37 16.57
C LEU A 60 -11.68 24.86 16.20
N ARG A 61 -11.59 25.76 17.19
CA ARG A 61 -11.46 27.20 16.93
C ARG A 61 -10.14 27.52 16.24
N LEU A 62 -9.02 27.00 16.75
CA LEU A 62 -7.70 27.22 16.15
C LEU A 62 -7.65 26.67 14.73
N GLU A 63 -8.20 25.47 14.49
CA GLU A 63 -8.30 24.87 13.15
C GLU A 63 -9.05 25.79 12.17
N ALA A 64 -10.18 26.38 12.61
CA ALA A 64 -10.92 27.34 11.80
C ALA A 64 -10.10 28.61 11.53
N GLU A 65 -9.43 29.17 12.54
CA GLU A 65 -8.57 30.35 12.39
C GLU A 65 -7.42 30.10 11.39
N VAL A 66 -6.73 28.95 11.48
CA VAL A 66 -5.70 28.58 10.50
C VAL A 66 -6.29 28.48 9.10
N ARG A 67 -7.44 27.82 8.94
CA ARG A 67 -8.10 27.70 7.62
C ARG A 67 -8.51 29.04 7.03
N THR A 68 -8.88 30.03 7.85
CA THR A 68 -9.18 31.39 7.35
C THR A 68 -7.96 32.17 6.88
N LEU A 69 -6.77 31.87 7.44
CA LEU A 69 -5.51 32.52 7.08
C LEU A 69 -4.81 31.84 5.90
N LEU A 70 -5.14 30.57 5.65
CA LEU A 70 -4.62 29.87 4.50
C LEU A 70 -5.32 30.38 3.23
N PRO A 71 -4.57 30.79 2.20
CA PRO A 71 -5.18 31.05 0.91
C PRO A 71 -5.91 29.78 0.45
N GLU A 72 -7.15 29.96 -0.03
CA GLU A 72 -7.83 29.00 -0.90
C GLU A 72 -6.78 28.45 -1.87
N PRO A 73 -6.71 27.12 -2.09
CA PRO A 73 -5.73 26.57 -3.02
C PRO A 73 -5.93 27.27 -4.36
N GLU A 74 -5.05 28.21 -4.66
CA GLU A 74 -5.06 28.94 -5.91
C GLU A 74 -5.05 27.88 -6.99
N ALA A 75 -6.14 27.81 -7.76
CA ALA A 75 -6.24 26.99 -8.93
C ALA A 75 -5.05 27.40 -9.80
N ALA A 76 -4.01 26.57 -9.75
CA ALA A 76 -2.74 26.90 -10.35
C ALA A 76 -3.01 27.33 -11.80
N ALA A 77 -2.66 28.57 -12.12
CA ALA A 77 -2.54 29.02 -13.51
C ALA A 77 -1.78 27.92 -14.28
N PRO A 78 -2.16 27.61 -15.52
CA PRO A 78 -1.58 26.50 -16.25
C PRO A 78 -0.07 26.74 -16.37
N LEU A 79 0.68 26.07 -15.51
CA LEU A 79 2.11 25.90 -15.64
C LEU A 79 2.30 25.36 -17.05
N ALA A 80 3.07 26.08 -17.87
CA ALA A 80 3.59 25.55 -19.12
C ALA A 80 4.00 24.11 -18.84
N PRO A 81 3.51 23.11 -19.62
CA PRO A 81 3.52 21.72 -19.21
C PRO A 81 4.94 21.33 -18.85
N SER A 82 5.21 21.31 -17.53
CA SER A 82 6.32 20.59 -16.98
C SER A 82 6.10 19.18 -17.48
N PRO A 83 7.07 18.56 -18.20
CA PRO A 83 6.84 17.29 -18.85
C PRO A 83 6.27 16.39 -17.78
N ALA A 84 5.00 16.00 -17.99
CA ALA A 84 4.33 15.03 -17.15
C ALA A 84 5.37 13.94 -16.96
N LYS A 85 5.73 13.67 -15.70
CA LYS A 85 6.53 12.50 -15.37
C LYS A 85 5.79 11.38 -16.07
N ALA A 86 6.38 10.88 -17.17
CA ALA A 86 5.64 10.11 -18.15
C ALA A 86 4.81 9.09 -17.36
N PRO A 87 3.51 8.89 -17.68
CA PRO A 87 2.77 7.79 -17.06
C PRO A 87 3.73 6.62 -17.16
N ARG A 88 4.15 6.06 -16.01
CA ARG A 88 5.06 4.92 -15.99
C ARG A 88 4.43 3.98 -16.98
N GLY A 89 5.07 3.80 -18.14
CA GLY A 89 4.46 3.07 -19.23
C GLY A 89 3.93 1.80 -18.61
N VAL A 90 2.61 1.59 -18.67
CA VAL A 90 2.02 0.35 -18.22
C VAL A 90 2.88 -0.70 -18.89
N ALA A 91 3.65 -1.45 -18.10
CA ALA A 91 4.54 -2.44 -18.66
C ALA A 91 3.64 -3.30 -19.58
N PRO A 92 4.06 -3.57 -20.83
CA PRO A 92 3.24 -4.36 -21.73
C PRO A 92 2.79 -5.61 -20.98
N ALA A 93 1.49 -5.89 -21.00
CA ALA A 93 0.89 -7.00 -20.27
C ALA A 93 1.77 -8.23 -20.46
N GLN A 94 2.21 -8.85 -19.37
CA GLN A 94 3.01 -10.07 -19.47
C GLN A 94 2.09 -11.26 -19.73
N ALA A 95 1.09 -11.05 -20.59
CA ALA A 95 0.08 -12.02 -20.92
C ALA A 95 0.78 -13.23 -21.53
N LEU A 96 0.61 -14.36 -20.85
CA LEU A 96 1.03 -15.64 -21.40
C LEU A 96 -0.08 -16.12 -22.35
N THR A 97 0.34 -16.83 -23.40
CA THR A 97 -0.60 -17.43 -24.36
C THR A 97 -1.42 -18.53 -23.70
N ALA A 98 -2.54 -18.91 -24.33
CA ALA A 98 -3.34 -20.06 -23.91
C ALA A 98 -2.48 -21.33 -23.73
N ASP A 99 -1.66 -21.65 -24.73
CA ASP A 99 -0.75 -22.80 -24.70
C ASP A 99 0.25 -22.75 -23.53
N ALA A 100 0.73 -21.54 -23.18
CA ALA A 100 1.63 -21.37 -22.05
C ALA A 100 0.91 -21.63 -20.72
N TRP A 101 -0.35 -21.19 -20.57
CA TRP A 101 -1.16 -21.50 -19.39
C TRP A 101 -1.55 -22.96 -19.29
N VAL A 102 -1.80 -23.63 -20.42
CA VAL A 102 -2.01 -25.09 -20.46
C VAL A 102 -0.80 -25.81 -19.88
N ARG A 103 0.42 -25.44 -20.31
CA ARG A 103 1.67 -26.04 -19.77
C ARG A 103 1.86 -25.76 -18.27
N VAL A 104 1.49 -24.56 -17.82
CA VAL A 104 1.51 -24.22 -16.39
C VAL A 104 0.54 -25.12 -15.62
N GLY A 105 -0.70 -25.26 -16.10
CA GLY A 105 -1.69 -26.14 -15.48
C GLY A 105 -1.27 -27.62 -15.48
N GLU A 106 -0.63 -28.10 -16.55
CA GLU A 106 -0.05 -29.45 -16.61
C GLU A 106 1.08 -29.66 -15.60
N ALA A 107 1.99 -28.68 -15.48
CA ALA A 107 3.07 -28.74 -14.50
C ALA A 107 2.53 -28.74 -13.06
N LEU A 108 1.53 -27.90 -12.78
CA LEU A 108 0.86 -27.86 -11.47
C LEU A 108 0.18 -29.18 -11.13
N ARG A 109 -0.51 -29.80 -12.10
CA ARG A 109 -1.10 -31.14 -11.93
C ARG A 109 -0.02 -32.20 -11.69
N ALA A 110 1.11 -32.13 -12.38
CA ALA A 110 2.24 -33.04 -12.17
C ALA A 110 2.87 -32.89 -10.77
N GLU A 111 2.85 -31.68 -10.21
CA GLU A 111 3.27 -31.41 -8.82
C GLU A 111 2.20 -31.80 -7.77
N GLY A 112 1.02 -32.27 -8.20
CA GLY A 112 -0.07 -32.63 -7.30
C GLY A 112 -0.79 -31.44 -6.68
N ALA A 113 -0.72 -30.25 -7.31
CA ALA A 113 -1.43 -29.08 -6.85
C ALA A 113 -2.96 -29.26 -7.01
N ASP A 114 -3.71 -28.86 -5.99
CA ASP A 114 -5.17 -28.89 -5.97
C ASP A 114 -5.73 -27.46 -6.07
N ALA A 115 -6.64 -27.24 -7.02
CA ALA A 115 -7.19 -25.91 -7.28
C ALA A 115 -8.00 -25.39 -6.09
N GLY A 116 -8.78 -26.24 -5.43
CA GLY A 116 -9.58 -25.85 -4.26
C GLY A 116 -8.72 -25.44 -3.06
N ALA A 117 -7.63 -26.18 -2.81
CA ALA A 117 -6.65 -25.83 -1.78
C ALA A 117 -5.96 -24.50 -2.05
N LEU A 118 -5.63 -24.23 -3.32
CA LEU A 118 -5.04 -22.95 -3.74
C LEU A 118 -6.02 -21.78 -3.60
N GLU A 119 -7.29 -21.97 -3.96
CA GLU A 119 -8.32 -20.95 -3.75
C GLU A 119 -8.53 -20.63 -2.27
N LEU A 120 -8.56 -21.66 -1.42
CA LEU A 120 -8.64 -21.47 0.03
C LEU A 120 -7.41 -20.72 0.57
N ALA A 121 -6.21 -21.09 0.12
CA ALA A 121 -4.98 -20.39 0.49
C ALA A 121 -5.03 -18.92 0.05
N ALA A 122 -5.52 -18.63 -1.16
CA ALA A 122 -5.68 -17.26 -1.64
C ALA A 122 -6.63 -16.44 -0.75
N GLN A 123 -7.75 -17.02 -0.32
CA GLN A 123 -8.70 -16.36 0.57
C GLN A 123 -8.08 -16.09 1.96
N GLN A 124 -7.38 -17.07 2.53
CA GLN A 124 -6.69 -16.92 3.81
C GLN A 124 -5.65 -15.79 3.74
N GLN A 125 -4.86 -15.72 2.66
CA GLN A 125 -3.87 -14.65 2.48
C GLN A 125 -4.52 -13.28 2.26
N GLN A 126 -5.67 -13.21 1.60
CA GLN A 126 -6.44 -11.96 1.49
C GLN A 126 -6.93 -11.47 2.87
N GLN A 127 -7.30 -12.38 3.78
CA GLN A 127 -7.63 -12.02 5.17
C GLN A 127 -6.41 -11.48 5.90
N VAL A 128 -5.24 -12.14 5.77
CA VAL A 128 -3.97 -11.66 6.35
C VAL A 128 -3.59 -10.28 5.81
N GLN A 129 -3.74 -10.06 4.50
CA GLN A 129 -3.52 -8.76 3.86
C GLN A 129 -4.41 -7.69 4.50
N THR A 130 -5.71 -7.98 4.65
CA THR A 130 -6.68 -7.05 5.24
C THR A 130 -6.31 -6.69 6.67
N GLN A 131 -5.95 -7.69 7.48
CA GLN A 131 -5.49 -7.47 8.85
C GLN A 131 -4.20 -6.64 8.90
N ALA A 132 -3.23 -6.92 8.04
CA ALA A 132 -1.99 -6.16 7.95
C ALA A 132 -2.23 -4.71 7.53
N LEU A 133 -3.19 -4.45 6.63
CA LEU A 133 -3.58 -3.10 6.25
C LEU A 133 -4.21 -2.34 7.42
N ILE A 134 -5.10 -2.99 8.18
CA ILE A 134 -5.70 -2.42 9.41
C ILE A 134 -4.61 -2.09 10.44
N ALA A 135 -3.66 -3.00 10.63
CA ALA A 135 -2.50 -2.82 11.50
C ALA A 135 -1.43 -1.85 10.95
N ARG A 136 -1.62 -1.30 9.75
CA ARG A 136 -0.67 -0.43 9.02
C ARG A 136 0.69 -1.09 8.73
N GLU A 137 0.75 -2.41 8.72
CA GLU A 137 1.92 -3.24 8.40
C GLU A 137 2.07 -3.40 6.87
N ARG A 138 2.50 -2.32 6.19
CA ARG A 138 2.53 -2.26 4.72
C ARG A 138 3.33 -3.38 4.04
N GLN A 139 4.47 -3.78 4.62
CA GLN A 139 5.30 -4.85 4.06
C GLN A 139 4.57 -6.20 4.14
N ARG A 140 4.03 -6.54 5.31
CA ARG A 140 3.25 -7.76 5.53
C ARG A 140 2.02 -7.81 4.62
N ALA A 141 1.33 -6.69 4.44
CA ALA A 141 0.20 -6.60 3.51
C ALA A 141 0.61 -6.95 2.07
N ARG A 142 1.78 -6.47 1.61
CA ARG A 142 2.28 -6.79 0.26
C ARG A 142 2.71 -8.24 0.12
N VAL A 143 3.34 -8.83 1.14
CA VAL A 143 3.72 -10.25 1.12
C VAL A 143 2.48 -11.14 1.07
N ALA A 144 1.45 -10.81 1.86
CA ALA A 144 0.17 -11.51 1.84
C ALA A 144 -0.56 -11.33 0.49
N GLU A 145 -0.56 -10.13 -0.08
CA GLU A 145 -1.10 -9.88 -1.44
C GLU A 145 -0.40 -10.75 -2.49
N ARG A 146 0.94 -10.80 -2.46
CA ARG A 146 1.73 -11.66 -3.35
C ARG A 146 1.32 -13.12 -3.23
N LEU A 147 1.26 -13.65 -2.01
CA LEU A 147 0.88 -15.06 -1.78
C LEU A 147 -0.54 -15.35 -2.26
N ALA A 148 -1.47 -14.43 -2.03
CA ALA A 148 -2.84 -14.56 -2.52
C ALA A 148 -2.90 -14.59 -4.05
N LEU A 149 -2.15 -13.70 -4.71
CA LEU A 149 -2.10 -13.63 -6.17
C LEU A 149 -1.42 -14.85 -6.78
N GLN A 150 -0.33 -15.34 -6.18
CA GLN A 150 0.33 -16.57 -6.63
C GLN A 150 -0.65 -17.75 -6.64
N ALA A 151 -1.36 -17.96 -5.53
CA ALA A 151 -2.34 -19.03 -5.43
C ALA A 151 -3.51 -18.87 -6.41
N ARG A 152 -3.95 -17.63 -6.70
CA ARG A 152 -4.97 -17.36 -7.73
C ARG A 152 -4.49 -17.66 -9.14
N VAL A 153 -3.26 -17.28 -9.47
CA VAL A 153 -2.66 -17.60 -10.79
C VAL A 153 -2.64 -19.11 -10.98
N GLU A 154 -2.19 -19.85 -9.98
CA GLU A 154 -2.09 -21.30 -10.04
C GLU A 154 -3.46 -21.98 -10.12
N ALA A 155 -4.44 -21.55 -9.31
CA ALA A 155 -5.81 -22.05 -9.37
C ALA A 155 -6.48 -21.77 -10.73
N ALA A 156 -6.33 -20.55 -11.26
CA ALA A 156 -6.86 -20.18 -12.57
C ALA A 156 -6.24 -21.00 -13.70
N ALA A 157 -4.92 -21.24 -13.64
CA ALA A 157 -4.23 -22.09 -14.60
C ALA A 157 -4.70 -23.55 -14.53
N LEU A 158 -4.99 -24.08 -13.33
CA LEU A 158 -5.56 -25.42 -13.16
C LEU A 158 -6.99 -25.54 -13.72
N HIS A 159 -7.81 -24.49 -13.55
CA HIS A 159 -9.15 -24.41 -14.12
C HIS A 159 -9.17 -24.15 -15.64
N GLY A 160 -8.04 -23.73 -16.21
CA GLY A 160 -7.97 -23.30 -17.62
C GLY A 160 -8.58 -21.92 -17.85
N ASP A 161 -8.77 -21.12 -16.81
CA ASP A 161 -9.26 -19.74 -16.92
C ASP A 161 -8.08 -18.80 -17.24
N ILE A 162 -7.87 -18.60 -18.54
CA ILE A 162 -6.76 -17.82 -19.09
C ILE A 162 -6.85 -16.34 -18.70
N ASP A 163 -8.05 -15.78 -18.67
CA ASP A 163 -8.25 -14.36 -18.39
C ASP A 163 -7.99 -14.07 -16.91
N ALA A 164 -8.51 -14.92 -16.02
CA ALA A 164 -8.22 -14.80 -14.59
C ALA A 164 -6.74 -15.05 -14.29
N ALA A 165 -6.09 -16.01 -14.96
CA ALA A 165 -4.67 -16.28 -14.79
C ALA A 165 -3.82 -15.07 -15.22
N ASN A 166 -4.10 -14.49 -16.39
CA ASN A 166 -3.40 -13.30 -16.87
C ASN A 166 -3.63 -12.07 -15.98
N GLN A 167 -4.87 -11.84 -15.53
CA GLN A 167 -5.18 -10.72 -14.64
C GLN A 167 -4.45 -10.84 -13.30
N ALA A 168 -4.46 -12.03 -12.69
CA ALA A 168 -3.75 -12.28 -11.45
C ALA A 168 -2.23 -12.19 -11.64
N TRP A 169 -1.73 -12.64 -12.78
CA TRP A 169 -0.30 -12.61 -13.15
C TRP A 169 0.23 -11.19 -13.35
N ASP A 170 -0.49 -10.34 -14.08
CA ASP A 170 -0.13 -8.93 -14.24
C ASP A 170 -0.11 -8.21 -12.89
N ARG A 171 -1.11 -8.45 -12.04
CA ARG A 171 -1.15 -7.88 -10.68
C ARG A 171 -0.01 -8.39 -9.80
N LEU A 172 0.35 -9.68 -9.91
CA LEU A 172 1.50 -10.25 -9.20
C LEU A 172 2.80 -9.56 -9.62
N PHE A 173 2.97 -9.27 -10.91
CA PHE A 173 4.15 -8.56 -11.42
C PHE A 173 4.29 -7.15 -10.81
N ASP A 174 3.18 -6.42 -10.65
CA ASP A 174 3.18 -5.11 -10.00
C ASP A 174 3.60 -5.21 -8.52
N VAL A 175 3.09 -6.20 -7.79
CA VAL A 175 3.43 -6.43 -6.38
C VAL A 175 4.90 -6.81 -6.22
N VAL A 176 5.42 -7.72 -7.05
CA VAL A 176 6.85 -8.09 -7.08
C VAL A 176 7.72 -6.86 -7.36
N THR A 177 7.31 -6.02 -8.31
CA THR A 177 8.01 -4.77 -8.63
C THR A 177 8.00 -3.79 -7.46
N ALA A 178 6.89 -3.70 -6.72
CA ALA A 178 6.80 -2.89 -5.52
C ALA A 178 7.70 -3.40 -4.38
N LEU A 179 7.81 -4.72 -4.19
CA LEU A 179 8.72 -5.36 -3.23
C LEU A 179 10.18 -5.06 -3.58
N ARG A 180 10.57 -5.23 -4.86
CA ARG A 180 11.89 -4.84 -5.37
C ARG A 180 12.20 -3.36 -5.10
N GLY A 181 11.22 -2.50 -5.34
CA GLY A 181 11.35 -1.06 -5.11
C GLY A 181 11.61 -0.72 -3.64
N ALA A 182 10.93 -1.43 -2.72
CA ALA A 182 11.10 -1.26 -1.28
C ALA A 182 12.48 -1.73 -0.80
N GLU A 183 12.90 -2.95 -1.18
CA GLU A 183 14.24 -3.48 -0.90
C GLU A 183 15.32 -2.51 -1.42
N GLY A 184 15.21 -2.12 -2.68
CA GLY A 184 16.20 -1.24 -3.29
C GLY A 184 16.26 0.13 -2.62
N LYS A 185 15.15 0.64 -2.09
CA LYS A 185 15.12 1.89 -1.32
C LYS A 185 15.83 1.72 0.02
N ALA A 186 15.51 0.68 0.77
CA ALA A 186 16.12 0.37 2.08
C ALA A 186 17.64 0.21 1.98
N ARG A 187 18.10 -0.51 0.95
CA ARG A 187 19.52 -0.67 0.66
C ARG A 187 20.21 0.66 0.32
N ARG A 188 19.58 1.51 -0.50
CA ARG A 188 20.14 2.83 -0.87
C ARG A 188 20.16 3.82 0.30
N SER A 189 19.24 3.70 1.26
CA SER A 189 19.25 4.51 2.48
C SER A 189 20.24 4.03 3.55
N GLY A 190 21.05 3.00 3.26
CA GLY A 190 22.02 2.45 4.21
C GLY A 190 21.39 1.66 5.36
N GLN A 191 20.10 1.33 5.24
CA GLN A 191 19.35 0.52 6.21
C GLN A 191 18.82 -0.73 5.49
N PRO A 192 19.70 -1.67 5.11
CA PRO A 192 19.27 -2.88 4.43
C PRO A 192 18.32 -3.66 5.34
N ASP A 193 17.14 -3.97 4.82
CA ASP A 193 16.15 -4.80 5.48
C ASP A 193 16.27 -6.22 4.93
N GLN A 194 16.81 -7.13 5.75
CA GLN A 194 17.02 -8.52 5.38
C GLN A 194 15.70 -9.24 5.07
N GLN A 195 14.62 -8.90 5.78
CA GLN A 195 13.32 -9.51 5.52
C GLN A 195 12.77 -9.05 4.17
N ALA A 196 12.87 -7.75 3.87
CA ALA A 196 12.44 -7.22 2.57
C ALA A 196 13.23 -7.84 1.40
N ALA A 197 14.51 -8.14 1.60
CA ALA A 197 15.33 -8.86 0.61
C ALA A 197 14.84 -10.30 0.43
N CYS A 198 14.63 -11.05 1.51
CA CYS A 198 14.08 -12.41 1.46
C CYS A 198 12.71 -12.45 0.77
N ASP A 199 11.81 -11.52 1.10
CA ASP A 199 10.48 -11.41 0.50
C ASP A 199 10.55 -11.16 -1.01
N TYR A 200 11.45 -10.27 -1.44
CA TYR A 200 11.68 -10.02 -2.87
C TYR A 200 12.26 -11.24 -3.59
N HIS A 201 13.21 -11.94 -2.97
CA HIS A 201 13.80 -13.15 -3.55
C HIS A 201 12.77 -14.26 -3.74
N ALA A 202 11.93 -14.52 -2.73
CA ALA A 202 10.82 -15.47 -2.84
C ALA A 202 9.85 -15.07 -3.96
N ALA A 203 9.48 -13.78 -4.03
CA ALA A 203 8.59 -13.28 -5.07
C ALA A 203 9.16 -13.42 -6.49
N ARG A 204 10.48 -13.28 -6.63
CA ARG A 204 11.20 -13.50 -7.89
C ARG A 204 11.23 -14.97 -8.27
N GLU A 205 11.42 -15.88 -7.32
CA GLU A 205 11.45 -17.32 -7.56
C GLU A 205 10.11 -17.83 -8.09
N ASP A 206 8.99 -17.40 -7.49
CA ASP A 206 7.64 -17.73 -7.97
C ASP A 206 7.43 -17.30 -9.42
N ALA A 207 7.79 -16.06 -9.76
CA ALA A 207 7.67 -15.55 -11.12
C ALA A 207 8.55 -16.32 -12.11
N LEU A 208 9.74 -16.76 -11.69
CA LEU A 208 10.61 -17.60 -12.51
C LEU A 208 10.05 -19.01 -12.69
N LYS A 209 9.38 -19.56 -11.68
CA LYS A 209 8.70 -20.87 -11.72
C LYS A 209 7.65 -20.89 -12.82
N ILE A 210 6.71 -19.94 -12.78
CA ILE A 210 5.64 -19.80 -13.80
C ILE A 210 6.21 -19.63 -15.20
N ARG A 211 7.22 -18.76 -15.38
CA ARG A 211 7.89 -18.56 -16.67
C ARG A 211 8.66 -19.79 -17.16
N ARG A 212 9.11 -20.67 -16.27
CA ARG A 212 9.79 -21.92 -16.63
C ARG A 212 8.78 -22.91 -17.21
N TRP A 213 7.66 -23.11 -16.50
CA TRP A 213 6.59 -23.98 -16.96
C TRP A 213 5.94 -23.49 -18.27
N ALA A 214 5.69 -22.18 -18.38
CA ALA A 214 5.13 -21.56 -19.59
C ALA A 214 5.96 -21.87 -20.86
N ARG A 215 7.29 -21.96 -20.70
CA ARG A 215 8.24 -22.29 -21.78
C ARG A 215 8.40 -23.80 -22.02
N GLY A 216 7.72 -24.65 -21.26
CA GLY A 216 7.88 -26.10 -21.32
C GLY A 216 9.16 -26.61 -20.66
N GLY A 217 9.84 -25.78 -19.86
CA GLY A 217 10.97 -26.22 -19.06
C GLY A 217 10.46 -27.07 -17.90
N GLN A 218 10.63 -28.38 -17.97
CA GLN A 218 10.49 -29.24 -16.79
C GLN A 218 11.60 -28.84 -15.81
N GLY A 219 11.23 -28.53 -14.56
CA GLY A 219 12.20 -28.29 -13.50
C GLY A 219 13.05 -29.54 -13.30
N VAL A 220 14.36 -29.39 -13.42
CA VAL A 220 15.34 -30.27 -12.75
C VAL A 220 15.30 -29.97 -11.26
#